data_AF-A0A0D6PI43-F1
#
_entry.id   AF-A0A0D6PI43-F1
#
_cell.length_a   1.000
_cell.length_b   1.000
_cell.length_c   1.000
_cell.angle_alpha   90.00
_cell.angle_beta   90.00
_cell.angle_gamma   90.00
#
_symmetry.space_group_name_H-M   'P 1'
#
loop_
_entity.id
_entity.type
_entity.pdbx_description
1 polymer ?
#
loop_
_entity_poly.entity_id
_entity_poly.type
_entity_poly.pdbx_seq_one_letter_code
_entity_poly.pdbx_strand_id
1 'polypeptide(L)'
;MAAASFEVECLPRLLEAFYMRNCPAIDRILKTASEILRTAGKVCEISGYNRSPQDVWVLVSAIWAAICWLNLSYALPPASFEVEGQKIHASEAIWGTGVTNCLDTSLLFVTCLEQAQLHPVIALTENHAFCGIWLCKVTLSALIAEEAELLRKHAVLSDLWASRKTCDGKNKETAD
;
A
#
# COMPACT_ATOMS: atom_id res chain seq x y z
N MET A 1 -12.21 21.01 26.17
CA MET A 1 -11.25 20.08 25.54
C MET A 1 -12.00 19.44 24.39
N ALA A 2 -11.95 20.06 23.21
CA ALA A 2 -12.68 19.59 22.05
C ALA A 2 -12.00 18.31 21.57
N ALA A 3 -12.75 17.21 21.53
CA ALA A 3 -12.39 16.07 20.71
C ALA A 3 -12.25 16.62 19.28
N ALA A 4 -11.04 16.58 18.75
CA ALA A 4 -10.81 16.87 17.34
C ALA A 4 -11.54 15.77 16.56
N SER A 5 -12.79 16.06 16.22
CA SER A 5 -13.51 15.38 15.16
C SER A 5 -12.56 15.38 13.97
N PHE A 6 -12.10 14.20 13.57
CA PHE A 6 -11.33 14.01 12.36
C PHE A 6 -12.22 14.46 11.19
N GLU A 7 -12.13 15.74 10.84
CA GLU A 7 -12.92 16.25 9.72
C GLU A 7 -12.41 15.59 8.45
N VAL A 8 -13.37 14.94 7.79
CA VAL A 8 -13.32 14.06 6.62
C VAL A 8 -12.89 14.83 5.35
N GLU A 9 -12.10 15.90 5.46
CA GLU A 9 -11.67 16.74 4.34
C GLU A 9 -10.35 16.28 3.69
N CYS A 10 -9.51 15.50 4.38
CA CYS A 10 -8.21 15.09 3.82
C CYS A 10 -8.31 13.84 2.93
N LEU A 11 -9.29 12.96 3.14
CA LEU A 11 -9.35 11.67 2.46
C LEU A 11 -9.74 11.74 0.98
N PRO A 12 -10.72 12.55 0.56
CA PRO A 12 -10.98 12.75 -0.87
C PRO A 12 -9.77 13.37 -1.58
N ARG A 13 -9.03 14.26 -0.91
CA ARG A 13 -7.78 14.85 -1.43
C ARG A 13 -6.62 13.85 -1.50
N LEU A 14 -6.48 12.96 -0.52
CA LEU A 14 -5.51 11.86 -0.52
C LEU A 14 -5.79 10.89 -1.68
N LEU A 15 -7.06 10.54 -1.88
CA LEU A 15 -7.51 9.70 -2.99
C LEU A 15 -7.30 10.42 -4.33
N GLU A 16 -7.67 11.69 -4.48
CA GLU A 16 -7.51 12.44 -5.73
C GLU A 16 -6.04 12.74 -6.09
N ALA A 17 -5.17 12.99 -5.10
CA ALA A 17 -3.75 13.24 -5.35
C ALA A 17 -2.97 11.97 -5.76
N PHE A 18 -3.45 10.78 -5.37
CA PHE A 18 -2.85 9.48 -5.71
C PHE A 18 -3.61 8.66 -6.74
N TYR A 19 -4.79 9.12 -7.20
CA TYR A 19 -5.50 8.59 -8.36
C TYR A 19 -4.77 8.90 -9.67
N MET A 20 -3.48 8.63 -9.74
CA MET A 20 -2.74 8.55 -11.00
C MET A 20 -3.08 7.22 -11.68
N ARG A 21 -4.32 7.11 -12.16
CA ARG A 21 -4.63 6.14 -13.22
C ARG A 21 -3.69 6.46 -14.38
N ASN A 22 -2.73 5.58 -14.63
CA ASN A 22 -1.67 5.68 -15.66
C ASN A 22 -0.38 6.42 -15.27
N CYS A 23 0.18 6.16 -14.09
CA CYS A 23 1.56 6.55 -13.76
C CYS A 23 2.57 5.54 -14.37
N PRO A 24 3.52 5.97 -15.25
CA PRO A 24 4.53 5.07 -15.83
C PRO A 24 5.46 4.40 -14.82
N ALA A 25 5.66 5.02 -13.63
CA ALA A 25 6.43 4.39 -12.56
C ALA A 25 5.72 3.15 -12.02
N ILE A 26 4.38 3.19 -11.91
CA ILE A 26 3.58 2.03 -11.49
C ILE A 26 3.64 0.92 -12.54
N ASP A 27 3.51 1.26 -13.83
CA ASP A 27 3.61 0.28 -14.92
C ASP A 27 4.94 -0.49 -14.88
N ARG A 28 6.04 0.20 -14.58
CA ARG A 28 7.37 -0.42 -14.43
C ARG A 28 7.41 -1.39 -13.24
N ILE A 29 6.82 -1.02 -12.10
CA ILE A 29 6.75 -1.90 -10.92
C ILE A 29 5.93 -3.15 -11.24
N LEU A 30 4.77 -3.00 -11.88
CA LEU A 30 3.92 -4.14 -12.27
C LEU A 30 4.60 -5.04 -13.31
N LYS A 31 5.37 -4.44 -14.23
CA LYS A 31 6.19 -5.19 -15.18
C LYS A 31 7.24 -6.04 -14.47
N THR A 32 7.99 -5.46 -13.52
CA THR A 32 8.96 -6.17 -12.69
C THR A 32 8.29 -7.29 -11.88
N ALA A 33 7.11 -7.04 -11.28
CA ALA A 33 6.34 -8.05 -10.57
C ALA A 33 5.96 -9.24 -11.48
N SER A 34 5.52 -8.95 -12.71
CA SER A 34 5.23 -9.98 -13.71
C SER A 34 6.48 -10.81 -14.07
N GLU A 35 7.66 -10.18 -14.14
CA GLU A 35 8.92 -10.86 -14.40
C GLU A 35 9.37 -11.74 -13.23
N ILE A 36 9.18 -11.27 -11.98
CA ILE A 36 9.41 -12.06 -10.77
C ILE A 36 8.52 -13.32 -10.79
N LEU A 37 7.22 -13.17 -11.06
CA LEU A 37 6.28 -14.29 -11.16
C LEU A 37 6.69 -15.28 -12.25
N ARG A 38 7.07 -14.77 -13.43
CA ARG A 38 7.49 -15.59 -14.57
C ARG A 38 8.73 -16.42 -14.23
N THR A 39 9.72 -15.79 -13.59
CA THR A 39 10.97 -16.45 -13.17
C THR A 39 10.71 -17.51 -12.11
N ALA A 40 9.73 -17.30 -11.23
CA ALA A 40 9.29 -18.26 -10.23
C ALA A 40 8.37 -19.38 -10.78
N GLY A 41 8.09 -19.42 -12.08
CA GLY A 41 7.19 -20.40 -12.70
C GLY A 41 5.72 -20.25 -12.26
N LYS A 42 5.31 -19.05 -11.85
CA LYS A 42 3.95 -18.73 -11.43
C LYS A 42 3.19 -18.01 -12.53
N VAL A 43 1.86 -17.88 -12.36
CA VAL A 43 1.01 -17.09 -13.27
C VAL A 43 1.47 -15.64 -13.23
N CYS A 44 2.01 -15.14 -14.35
CA CYS A 44 2.60 -13.80 -14.45
C CYS A 44 1.61 -12.69 -14.85
N GLU A 45 0.33 -13.02 -14.97
CA GLU A 45 -0.76 -12.07 -15.21
C GLU A 45 -1.04 -11.26 -13.94
N ILE A 46 -1.00 -9.93 -14.07
CA ILE A 46 -1.35 -8.97 -13.02
C ILE A 46 -2.87 -8.78 -13.03
N SER A 47 -3.58 -9.74 -12.42
CA SER A 47 -5.04 -9.81 -12.45
C SER A 47 -5.53 -10.27 -11.08
N GLY A 48 -6.53 -9.56 -10.55
CA GLY A 48 -6.93 -9.62 -9.15
C GLY A 48 -7.60 -10.93 -8.75
N TYR A 49 -8.87 -10.87 -8.35
CA TYR A 49 -9.54 -11.97 -7.64
C TYR A 49 -10.01 -13.15 -8.49
N ASN A 50 -9.67 -13.23 -9.78
CA ASN A 50 -9.99 -14.37 -10.64
C ASN A 50 -8.99 -15.54 -10.43
N ARG A 51 -8.59 -15.79 -9.18
CA ARG A 51 -7.60 -16.81 -8.76
C ARG A 51 -7.82 -17.19 -7.30
N SER A 52 -7.11 -18.23 -6.81
CA SER A 52 -7.21 -18.64 -5.40
C SER A 52 -6.64 -17.58 -4.45
N PRO A 53 -7.06 -17.50 -3.18
CA PRO A 53 -6.46 -16.59 -2.20
C PRO A 53 -4.94 -16.76 -2.04
N GLN A 54 -4.44 -17.99 -2.19
CA GLN A 54 -3.01 -18.30 -2.19
C GLN A 54 -2.31 -17.70 -3.42
N ASP A 55 -2.94 -17.72 -4.59
CA ASP A 55 -2.38 -17.09 -5.79
C ASP A 55 -2.46 -15.55 -5.73
N VAL A 56 -3.49 -14.99 -5.07
CA VAL A 56 -3.55 -13.56 -4.76
C VAL A 56 -2.37 -13.19 -3.86
N TRP A 57 -2.10 -13.98 -2.82
CA TRP A 57 -0.96 -13.78 -1.94
C TRP A 57 0.39 -13.79 -2.69
N VAL A 58 0.56 -14.73 -3.63
CA VAL A 58 1.75 -14.82 -4.49
C VAL A 58 1.88 -13.57 -5.37
N LEU A 59 0.79 -13.08 -5.95
CA LEU A 59 0.78 -11.84 -6.74
C LEU A 59 1.16 -10.62 -5.89
N VAL A 60 0.53 -10.46 -4.73
CA VAL A 60 0.83 -9.38 -3.76
C VAL A 60 2.29 -9.41 -3.34
N SER A 61 2.82 -10.59 -3.04
CA SER A 61 4.23 -10.79 -2.66
C SER A 61 5.19 -10.39 -3.78
N ALA A 62 4.85 -10.69 -5.04
CA ALA A 62 5.67 -10.31 -6.19
C ALA A 62 5.66 -8.79 -6.43
N ILE A 63 4.52 -8.12 -6.20
CA ILE A 63 4.41 -6.65 -6.27
C ILE A 63 5.25 -6.01 -5.15
N TRP A 64 5.15 -6.51 -3.92
CA TRP A 64 5.95 -6.01 -2.81
C TRP A 64 7.45 -6.20 -3.06
N ALA A 65 7.85 -7.38 -3.56
CA ALA A 65 9.22 -7.64 -3.95
C ALA A 65 9.70 -6.65 -5.02
N ALA A 66 8.89 -6.37 -6.05
CA ALA A 66 9.23 -5.38 -7.07
C ALA A 66 9.47 -3.96 -6.50
N ILE A 67 8.71 -3.55 -5.47
CA ILE A 67 8.92 -2.28 -4.77
C ILE A 67 10.22 -2.31 -3.97
N CYS A 68 10.48 -3.38 -3.21
CA CYS A 68 11.73 -3.51 -2.45
C CYS A 68 12.96 -3.53 -3.38
N TRP A 69 12.84 -4.02 -4.62
CA TRP A 69 13.89 -3.93 -5.64
C TRP A 69 14.25 -2.50 -6.06
N LEU A 70 13.39 -1.51 -5.81
CA LEU A 70 13.70 -0.09 -6.03
C LEU A 70 14.73 0.45 -5.03
N ASN A 71 15.00 -0.29 -3.95
CA ASN A 71 15.99 0.06 -2.93
C ASN A 71 15.81 1.47 -2.35
N LEU A 72 14.55 1.82 -2.02
CA LEU A 72 14.15 3.14 -1.54
C LEU A 72 14.76 3.46 -0.18
N SER A 73 15.19 4.70 0.03
CA SER A 73 15.71 5.21 1.30
C SER A 73 14.60 5.86 2.11
N TYR A 74 14.50 5.50 3.39
CA TYR A 74 13.48 6.02 4.28
C TYR A 74 13.84 7.43 4.80
N ALA A 75 12.92 8.38 4.66
CA ALA A 75 12.95 9.70 5.26
C ALA A 75 11.86 9.82 6.33
N LEU A 76 12.24 10.30 7.52
CA LEU A 76 11.29 10.51 8.61
C LEU A 76 10.23 11.56 8.20
N PRO A 77 8.93 11.23 8.31
CA PRO A 77 7.88 12.22 8.10
C PRO A 77 7.89 13.27 9.24
N PRO A 78 7.28 14.45 9.04
CA PRO A 78 7.02 15.36 10.14
C PRO A 78 6.18 14.67 11.23
N ALA A 79 6.39 15.06 12.49
CA ALA A 79 5.58 14.56 13.59
C ALA A 79 4.11 14.90 13.38
N SER A 80 3.21 14.01 13.80
CA SER A 80 1.74 14.22 13.77
C SER A 80 1.13 14.39 12.37
N PHE A 81 1.76 13.81 11.33
CA PHE A 81 1.23 13.86 9.97
C PHE A 81 -0.15 13.22 9.82
N GLU A 82 -0.50 12.29 10.71
CA GLU A 82 -1.81 11.64 10.74
C GLU A 82 -2.95 12.61 11.13
N VAL A 83 -2.61 13.73 11.78
CA VAL A 83 -3.55 14.78 12.20
C VAL A 83 -3.42 16.03 11.32
N GLU A 84 -2.20 16.50 11.07
CA GLU A 84 -1.95 17.76 10.36
C GLU A 84 -1.81 17.58 8.84
N GLY A 85 -1.70 16.33 8.38
CA GLY A 85 -1.36 16.00 7.00
C GLY A 85 0.13 16.19 6.70
N GLN A 86 0.56 15.66 5.57
CA GLN A 86 1.90 15.93 5.04
C GLN A 86 1.89 15.99 3.52
N LYS A 87 2.88 16.66 2.95
CA LYS A 87 3.15 16.57 1.52
C LYS A 87 3.65 15.16 1.23
N ILE A 88 3.08 14.58 0.17
CA ILE A 88 3.37 13.21 -0.26
C ILE A 88 4.19 13.27 -1.55
N HIS A 89 5.16 12.39 -1.70
CA HIS A 89 5.96 12.29 -2.92
C HIS A 89 5.17 11.56 -4.00
N ALA A 90 5.04 12.17 -5.18
CA ALA A 90 4.44 11.49 -6.34
C ALA A 90 5.29 10.28 -6.76
N SER A 91 4.68 9.25 -7.36
CA SER A 91 5.36 8.01 -7.74
C SER A 91 6.56 8.24 -8.68
N GLU A 92 6.49 9.20 -9.61
CA GLU A 92 7.63 9.58 -10.46
C GLU A 92 8.76 10.25 -9.66
N ALA A 93 8.43 11.04 -8.64
CA ALA A 93 9.43 11.66 -7.78
C ALA A 93 10.13 10.61 -6.91
N ILE A 94 9.39 9.63 -6.39
CA ILE A 94 9.96 8.48 -5.67
C ILE A 94 10.90 7.70 -6.60
N TRP A 95 10.48 7.45 -7.85
CA TRP A 95 11.34 6.77 -8.83
C TRP A 95 12.63 7.54 -9.15
N GLY A 96 12.55 8.87 -9.25
CA GLY A 96 13.70 9.71 -9.59
C GLY A 96 14.67 9.92 -8.42
N THR A 97 14.16 10.05 -7.20
CA THR A 97 14.97 10.39 -6.02
C THR A 97 15.36 9.17 -5.19
N GLY A 98 14.55 8.11 -5.22
CA GLY A 98 14.69 6.95 -4.36
C GLY A 98 14.40 7.24 -2.89
N VAL A 99 13.76 8.36 -2.54
CA VAL A 99 13.44 8.73 -1.15
C VAL A 99 11.94 8.62 -0.90
N THR A 100 11.57 8.06 0.24
CA THR A 100 10.18 7.76 0.61
C THR A 100 9.98 7.80 2.12
N ASN A 101 8.75 7.91 2.62
CA ASN A 101 8.37 7.66 4.01
C ASN A 101 7.34 6.50 4.13
N CYS A 102 6.80 6.25 5.32
CA CYS A 102 5.83 5.17 5.53
C CYS A 102 4.52 5.40 4.75
N LEU A 103 4.06 6.64 4.64
CA LEU A 103 2.86 7.01 3.89
C LEU A 103 3.09 6.89 2.39
N ASP A 104 4.18 7.44 1.87
CA ASP A 104 4.58 7.35 0.45
C ASP A 104 4.67 5.88 0.00
N THR A 105 5.35 5.03 0.80
CA THR A 105 5.54 3.61 0.48
C THR A 105 4.22 2.84 0.54
N SER A 106 3.38 3.13 1.54
CA SER A 106 2.05 2.53 1.66
C SER A 106 1.19 2.87 0.44
N LEU A 107 1.19 4.15 0.04
CA LEU A 107 0.44 4.62 -1.13
C LEU A 107 0.97 4.02 -2.42
N LEU A 108 2.30 3.97 -2.61
CA LEU A 108 2.91 3.34 -3.79
C LEU A 108 2.46 1.89 -3.95
N PHE A 109 2.43 1.13 -2.85
CA PHE A 109 1.99 -0.25 -2.87
C PHE A 109 0.50 -0.39 -3.15
N VAL A 110 -0.34 0.39 -2.46
CA VAL A 110 -1.81 0.42 -2.64
C VAL A 110 -2.16 0.72 -4.09
N THR A 111 -1.53 1.72 -4.71
CA THR A 111 -1.75 2.05 -6.13
C THR A 111 -1.42 0.88 -7.06
N CYS A 112 -0.34 0.15 -6.79
CA CYS A 112 -0.01 -1.07 -7.56
C CYS A 112 -1.09 -2.15 -7.39
N LEU A 113 -1.60 -2.33 -6.17
CA LEU A 113 -2.63 -3.32 -5.87
C LEU A 113 -3.98 -2.98 -6.51
N GLU A 114 -4.38 -1.70 -6.51
CA GLU A 114 -5.59 -1.25 -7.21
C GLU A 114 -5.48 -1.47 -8.72
N GLN A 115 -4.33 -1.15 -9.34
CA GLN A 115 -4.10 -1.43 -10.75
C GLN A 115 -4.11 -2.93 -11.07
N ALA A 116 -3.73 -3.78 -10.10
CA ALA A 116 -3.88 -5.22 -10.18
C ALA A 116 -5.32 -5.71 -9.92
N GLN A 117 -6.31 -4.81 -9.80
CA GLN A 117 -7.71 -5.09 -9.49
C GLN A 117 -7.93 -5.80 -8.16
N LEU A 118 -7.10 -5.49 -7.17
CA LEU A 118 -7.27 -5.91 -5.79
C LEU A 118 -7.85 -4.77 -4.96
N HIS A 119 -8.35 -5.08 -3.77
CA HIS A 119 -8.93 -4.12 -2.83
C HIS A 119 -7.95 -3.89 -1.68
N PRO A 120 -7.07 -2.89 -1.76
CA PRO A 120 -6.17 -2.53 -0.67
C PRO A 120 -6.86 -1.73 0.41
N VAL A 121 -6.21 -1.65 1.58
CA VAL A 121 -6.61 -0.85 2.73
C VAL A 121 -5.39 -0.05 3.19
N ILE A 122 -5.58 1.21 3.56
CA ILE A 122 -4.56 2.00 4.27
C ILE A 122 -5.04 2.22 5.69
N ALA A 123 -4.13 2.01 6.64
CA ALA A 123 -4.34 2.31 8.05
C ALA A 123 -3.33 3.37 8.49
N LEU A 124 -3.84 4.40 9.14
CA LEU A 124 -3.05 5.46 9.75
C LEU A 124 -3.09 5.24 11.27
N THR A 125 -1.93 5.32 11.90
CA THR A 125 -1.77 5.34 13.35
C THR A 125 -0.94 6.55 13.74
N GLU A 126 -0.83 6.81 15.05
CA GLU A 126 0.04 7.87 15.56
C GLU A 126 1.46 7.74 14.99
N ASN A 127 1.89 8.73 14.20
CA ASN A 127 3.18 8.81 13.51
C ASN A 127 3.51 7.66 12.54
N HIS A 128 2.55 6.84 12.10
CA HIS A 128 2.84 5.75 11.14
C HIS A 128 1.69 5.46 10.19
N ALA A 129 2.04 5.02 8.99
CA ALA A 129 1.09 4.56 7.98
C ALA A 129 1.50 3.17 7.52
N PHE A 130 0.51 2.31 7.35
CA PHE A 130 0.72 1.00 6.77
C PHE A 130 -0.47 0.59 5.92
N CYS A 131 -0.29 -0.48 5.16
CA CYS A 131 -1.26 -0.94 4.19
C CYS A 131 -1.55 -2.43 4.34
N GLY A 132 -2.72 -2.81 3.86
CA GLY A 132 -3.18 -4.18 3.80
C GLY A 132 -3.96 -4.46 2.52
N ILE A 133 -4.35 -5.72 2.35
CA ILE A 133 -5.02 -6.23 1.15
C ILE A 133 -6.00 -7.33 1.53
N TRP A 134 -7.18 -7.29 0.94
CA TRP A 134 -8.13 -8.40 1.00
C TRP A 134 -7.65 -9.53 0.09
N LEU A 135 -7.59 -10.77 0.59
CA LEU A 135 -7.19 -11.95 -0.21
C LEU A 135 -8.36 -12.53 -1.03
N CYS A 136 -9.58 -12.14 -0.68
CA CYS A 136 -10.80 -12.46 -1.40
C CYS A 136 -11.47 -11.16 -1.86
N LYS A 137 -12.36 -11.24 -2.86
CA LYS A 137 -13.11 -10.07 -3.33
C LYS A 137 -14.16 -9.66 -2.29
N VAL A 138 -13.73 -8.88 -1.32
CA VAL A 138 -14.55 -8.30 -0.25
C VAL A 138 -14.44 -6.79 -0.35
N THR A 139 -15.57 -6.10 -0.14
CA THR A 139 -15.62 -4.64 -0.08
C THR A 139 -16.15 -4.24 1.29
N LEU A 140 -15.51 -3.26 1.94
CA LEU A 140 -16.06 -2.67 3.15
C LEU A 140 -17.29 -1.83 2.81
N SER A 141 -18.31 -1.89 3.68
CA SER A 141 -19.51 -1.05 3.55
C SER A 141 -19.24 0.43 3.81
N ALA A 142 -18.09 0.76 4.40
CA ALA A 142 -17.66 2.13 4.69
C ALA A 142 -16.28 2.38 4.07
N LEU A 143 -16.13 3.54 3.43
CA LEU A 143 -14.87 4.04 2.86
C LEU A 143 -13.84 4.42 3.93
N ILE A 144 -14.34 4.76 5.14
CA ILE A 144 -13.53 5.14 6.30
C ILE A 144 -14.07 4.35 7.49
N ALA A 145 -13.19 3.69 8.21
CA ALA A 145 -13.50 3.10 9.50
C ALA A 145 -12.53 3.68 10.52
N GLU A 146 -13.05 4.42 11.50
CA GLU A 146 -12.26 4.95 12.62
C GLU A 146 -11.88 3.85 13.62
N GLU A 147 -12.62 2.74 13.60
CA GLU A 147 -12.46 1.63 14.52
C GLU A 147 -11.57 0.53 13.91
N ALA A 148 -10.34 0.41 14.42
CA ALA A 148 -9.42 -0.66 14.04
C ALA A 148 -9.95 -2.07 14.33
N GLU A 149 -10.99 -2.19 15.17
CA GLU A 149 -11.61 -3.46 15.56
C GLU A 149 -12.21 -4.22 14.37
N LEU A 150 -12.72 -3.49 13.37
CA LEU A 150 -13.22 -4.10 12.15
C LEU A 150 -12.09 -4.76 11.36
N LEU A 151 -10.96 -4.06 11.17
CA LEU A 151 -9.79 -4.61 10.49
C LEU A 151 -9.17 -5.78 11.28
N ARG A 152 -9.14 -5.71 12.61
CA ARG A 152 -8.64 -6.80 13.47
C ARG A 152 -9.45 -8.09 13.31
N LYS A 153 -10.79 -7.98 13.27
CA LYS A 153 -11.66 -9.16 13.09
C LYS A 153 -11.34 -9.88 11.78
N HIS A 154 -11.11 -9.15 10.71
CA HIS A 154 -10.76 -9.71 9.41
C HIS A 154 -9.32 -10.22 9.35
N ALA A 155 -8.36 -9.54 9.99
CA ALA A 155 -7.01 -10.07 10.13
C ALA A 155 -7.01 -11.45 10.83
N VAL A 156 -7.86 -11.65 11.83
CA VAL A 156 -8.04 -12.95 12.51
C VAL A 156 -8.70 -13.99 11.60
N LEU A 157 -9.63 -13.57 10.73
CA LEU A 157 -10.28 -14.45 9.75
C LEU A 157 -9.37 -14.84 8.57
N SER A 158 -8.13 -14.32 8.51
CA SER A 158 -7.15 -14.58 7.46
C SER A 158 -7.60 -14.15 6.05
N ASP A 159 -8.60 -13.27 5.97
CA ASP A 159 -9.09 -12.70 4.71
C ASP A 159 -8.49 -11.31 4.43
N LEU A 160 -7.84 -10.69 5.42
CA LEU A 160 -7.08 -9.44 5.32
C LEU A 160 -5.64 -9.66 5.78
N TRP A 161 -4.66 -9.31 4.93
CA TRP A 161 -3.27 -9.16 5.36
C TRP A 161 -2.93 -7.69 5.52
N ALA A 162 -2.23 -7.33 6.60
CA ALA A 162 -1.67 -6.00 6.81
C ALA A 162 -0.23 -6.13 7.31
N SER A 163 0.67 -5.31 6.79
CA SER A 163 2.06 -5.28 7.22
C SER A 163 2.46 -3.88 7.62
N ARG A 164 3.02 -3.77 8.83
CA ARG A 164 3.64 -2.55 9.35
C ARG A 164 5.02 -2.27 8.72
N LYS A 165 5.59 -3.24 8.00
CA LYS A 165 6.95 -3.18 7.46
C LYS A 165 7.04 -2.21 6.29
N THR A 166 8.11 -1.43 6.26
CA THR A 166 8.49 -0.55 5.16
C THR A 166 9.66 -1.18 4.38
N CYS A 167 9.76 -0.94 3.06
CA CYS A 167 10.97 -1.31 2.31
C CYS A 167 12.03 -0.23 2.56
N ASP A 168 13.05 -0.52 3.38
CA ASP A 168 14.27 0.30 3.49
C ASP A 168 15.36 -0.26 2.56
N GLY A 169 16.21 0.62 2.00
CA GLY A 169 17.21 0.39 0.94
C GLY A 169 18.38 -0.52 1.33
N LYS A 170 18.17 -1.37 2.34
CA LYS A 170 19.03 -2.46 2.76
C LYS A 170 18.46 -3.83 2.41
N ASN A 171 17.35 -3.91 1.66
CA ASN A 171 16.67 -5.16 1.30
C ASN A 171 16.31 -6.01 2.55
N LYS A 172 16.10 -5.34 3.69
CA LYS A 172 15.71 -5.94 4.95
C LYS A 172 14.32 -5.44 5.30
N GLU A 173 13.41 -6.39 5.51
CA GLU A 173 12.14 -6.14 6.17
C GLU A 173 12.41 -5.61 7.58
N THR A 174 12.24 -4.31 7.81
CA THR A 174 12.32 -3.72 9.14
C THR A 174 10.90 -3.60 9.70
N ALA A 175 10.68 -4.24 10.85
CA ALA A 175 9.51 -4.00 11.67
C ALA A 175 9.87 -2.89 12.65
N ASP A 176 9.12 -1.80 12.62
CA ASP A 176 9.02 -0.86 13.73
C ASP A 176 7.91 -1.33 14.70
#